data_AF-A0A938H7K6-F1
#
_entry.id   AF-A0A938H7K6-F1
#
_cell.length_a   1.000
_cell.length_b   1.000
_cell.length_c   1.000
_cell.angle_alpha   90.00
_cell.angle_beta   90.00
_cell.angle_gamma   90.00
#
_symmetry.space_group_name_H-M   'P 1'
#
loop_
_entity.id
_entity.type
_entity.pdbx_description
1 polymer ?
#
loop_
_entity_poly.entity_id
_entity_poly.type
_entity_poly.pdbx_seq_one_letter_code
_entity_poly.pdbx_strand_id
1 'polypeptide(L)'
;MRLSILSRRLHRWGALLTALPLVLVIGSGLLLQVKKQVPWVQPAEQRTAVSVPGLSWDLILAVAQAMPEAGVTGWEDIDRIDVRPSKGILKVITTSRWEAQLALADGAVLQTAYRRSDLIEHLHDGSFFGDPIKYWIFLPAGILLFGLWLTGIYLWALPTLTRRKRVRQAAALLLLWVPLGLEAQRASAPEPRAITSTRARETATPYVPGATWERRAPNAMGIDSVKLAEAIAFAIARETKAPRDMEENHYRTFGREPFGQGIGPFAPRGEPTGVILRGGYIVASWGEPDRVDMTHSVTKSFLSAVVGLAADRGLIGSVDELVWRSQAPTYLLRLTAPAEPGTRFGESMFLDPWATPHNCTITWDHLLRQTSDWEGTLWGKHEWADRPAADASTWTTRPRAKAGATYEYNDVRVNVLALAVTNVWRRPLPEVLHEFVMEPIGASRSWRWNGYDNAWITLDGRPVQVVSGGGHWGGGMFINAWDLARFGLLTQRRGVWGSRRILSERWVQQSLTPTGPQPTYGYMNWFLNTNRAWMPSAPANAFGHVGNGTNLVFVAPDQELVIVVRWIENGAIDEFLGRVLAAIRTN
;
A
#
# COMPACT_ATOMS: atom_id res chain seq x y z
N MET A 1 42.61 16.26 4.58
CA MET A 1 43.83 15.63 5.14
C MET A 1 43.78 15.45 6.66
N ARG A 2 43.15 16.36 7.45
CA ARG A 2 43.09 16.24 8.92
C ARG A 2 42.21 15.08 9.46
N LEU A 3 41.08 14.78 8.81
CA LEU A 3 40.18 13.69 9.25
C LEU A 3 40.76 12.28 9.09
N SER A 4 41.57 12.02 8.06
CA SER A 4 42.15 10.69 7.83
C SER A 4 43.23 10.33 8.86
N ILE A 5 43.98 11.33 9.35
CA ILE A 5 45.00 11.13 10.39
C ILE A 5 44.33 10.91 11.75
N LEU A 6 43.29 11.68 12.07
CA LEU A 6 42.51 11.51 13.30
C LEU A 6 41.80 10.15 13.32
N SER A 7 41.18 9.75 12.21
CA SER A 7 40.52 8.44 12.08
C SER A 7 41.49 7.27 12.28
N ARG A 8 42.71 7.33 11.73
CA ARG A 8 43.74 6.29 11.94
C ARG A 8 44.19 6.17 13.39
N ARG A 9 44.33 7.31 14.10
CA ARG A 9 44.67 7.31 15.53
C ARG A 9 43.52 6.77 16.38
N LEU A 10 42.28 7.14 16.07
CA LEU A 10 41.07 6.63 16.74
C LEU A 10 40.90 5.12 16.53
N HIS A 11 41.13 4.60 15.32
CA HIS A 11 41.09 3.16 15.08
C HIS A 11 42.18 2.40 15.83
N ARG A 12 43.41 2.93 15.88
CA ARG A 12 44.53 2.27 16.56
C ARG A 12 44.28 2.09 18.06
N TRP A 13 43.85 3.15 18.74
CA TRP A 13 43.62 3.11 20.20
C TRP A 13 42.23 2.57 20.56
N GLY A 14 41.21 2.91 19.77
CA GLY A 14 39.86 2.38 19.95
C GLY A 14 39.80 0.87 19.79
N ALA A 15 40.47 0.29 18.79
CA ALA A 15 40.53 -1.16 18.62
C ALA A 15 41.23 -1.88 19.79
N LEU A 16 42.26 -1.26 20.39
CA LEU A 16 42.94 -1.82 21.55
C LEU A 16 42.04 -1.83 22.79
N LEU A 17 41.30 -0.74 23.01
CA LEU A 17 40.38 -0.61 24.15
C LEU A 17 39.14 -1.52 24.02
N THR A 18 38.70 -1.82 22.80
CA THR A 18 37.54 -2.69 22.57
C THR A 18 37.90 -4.16 22.44
N ALA A 19 39.17 -4.51 22.23
CA ALA A 19 39.59 -5.88 21.88
C ALA A 19 39.10 -6.95 22.87
N LEU A 20 39.30 -6.74 24.17
CA LEU A 20 38.97 -7.76 25.18
C LEU A 20 37.45 -7.95 25.35
N PRO A 21 36.63 -6.90 25.56
CA PRO A 21 35.17 -7.04 25.54
C PRO A 21 34.66 -7.62 24.22
N LEU A 22 35.26 -7.22 23.09
CA LEU A 22 34.83 -7.68 21.76
C LEU A 22 35.05 -9.18 21.56
N VAL A 23 36.18 -9.73 22.02
CA VAL A 23 36.42 -11.19 21.95
C VAL A 23 35.38 -11.95 22.75
N LEU A 24 35.03 -11.45 23.94
CA LEU A 24 33.99 -12.07 24.78
C LEU A 24 32.62 -11.98 24.12
N VAL A 25 32.25 -10.82 23.56
CA VAL A 25 30.98 -10.60 22.84
C VAL A 25 30.89 -11.50 21.60
N ILE A 26 31.95 -11.60 20.80
CA ILE A 26 31.98 -12.45 19.61
C ILE A 26 31.87 -13.93 20.00
N GLY A 27 32.70 -14.40 20.94
CA GLY A 27 32.71 -15.80 21.35
C GLY A 27 31.38 -16.24 21.96
N SER A 28 30.82 -15.44 22.87
CA SER A 28 29.49 -15.70 23.45
C SER A 28 28.37 -15.57 22.41
N GLY A 29 28.43 -14.58 21.52
CA GLY A 29 27.45 -14.38 20.45
C GLY A 29 27.38 -15.56 19.48
N LEU A 30 28.53 -16.14 19.11
CA LEU A 30 28.58 -17.34 18.26
C LEU A 30 27.92 -18.55 18.93
N LEU A 31 28.15 -18.75 20.23
CA LEU A 31 27.49 -19.80 21.00
C LEU A 31 25.97 -19.56 21.11
N LEU A 32 25.54 -18.32 21.33
CA LEU A 32 24.12 -17.96 21.38
C LEU A 32 23.40 -18.14 20.04
N GLN A 33 24.09 -17.93 18.91
CA GLN A 33 23.52 -18.12 17.58
C GLN A 33 23.12 -19.58 17.33
N VAL A 34 23.85 -20.53 17.92
CA VAL A 34 23.60 -21.98 17.79
C VAL A 34 22.87 -22.56 19.00
N LYS A 35 22.32 -21.73 19.89
CA LYS A 35 21.74 -22.19 21.16
C LYS A 35 20.63 -23.22 21.00
N LYS A 36 19.89 -23.21 19.88
CA LYS A 36 18.81 -24.17 19.61
C LYS A 36 19.31 -25.46 18.96
N GLN A 37 20.53 -25.48 18.45
CA GLN A 37 21.12 -26.58 17.69
C GLN A 37 22.14 -27.38 18.53
N VAL A 38 22.75 -26.75 19.54
CA VAL A 38 23.76 -27.36 20.40
C VAL A 38 23.18 -27.57 21.81
N PRO A 39 22.83 -28.81 22.19
CA PRO A 39 22.21 -29.11 23.49
C PRO A 39 23.04 -28.70 24.71
N TRP A 40 24.37 -28.63 24.55
CA TRP A 40 25.27 -28.16 25.61
C TRP A 40 25.03 -26.69 25.98
N VAL A 41 24.62 -25.85 25.02
CA VAL A 41 24.32 -24.42 25.23
C VAL A 41 22.93 -24.26 25.84
N GLN A 42 21.91 -24.84 25.20
CA GLN A 42 20.54 -24.83 25.69
C GLN A 42 19.90 -26.20 25.41
N PRO A 43 19.17 -26.79 26.38
CA PRO A 43 18.47 -28.05 26.17
C PRO A 43 17.52 -27.98 24.97
N ALA A 44 17.47 -29.07 24.20
CA ALA A 44 16.56 -29.19 23.07
C ALA A 44 15.10 -29.09 23.54
N GLU A 45 14.25 -28.45 22.75
CA GLU A 45 12.85 -28.30 23.13
C GLU A 45 12.06 -29.55 22.75
N GLN A 46 11.38 -30.13 23.72
CA GLN A 46 10.44 -31.23 23.51
C GLN A 46 9.13 -30.68 22.92
N ARG A 47 8.33 -31.56 22.30
CA ARG A 47 7.02 -31.20 21.74
C ARG A 47 6.01 -32.26 22.09
N THR A 48 4.83 -31.82 22.48
CA THR A 48 3.66 -32.66 22.74
C THR A 48 2.47 -32.13 21.94
N ALA A 49 1.32 -32.81 22.04
CA ALA A 49 0.09 -32.33 21.42
C ALA A 49 -0.29 -30.95 21.97
N VAL A 50 -0.82 -30.09 21.09
CA VAL A 50 -1.31 -28.77 21.49
C VAL A 50 -2.49 -28.96 22.45
N SER A 51 -2.36 -28.46 23.67
CA SER A 51 -3.37 -28.59 24.73
C SER A 51 -3.65 -27.25 25.41
N VAL A 52 -4.83 -27.14 26.00
CA VAL A 52 -5.18 -26.02 26.89
C VAL A 52 -4.35 -26.15 28.17
N PRO A 53 -3.80 -25.06 28.74
CA PRO A 53 -3.07 -25.12 30.02
C PRO A 53 -3.96 -25.64 31.15
N GLY A 54 -3.58 -26.77 31.77
CA GLY A 54 -4.31 -27.39 32.87
C GLY A 54 -3.53 -27.48 34.20
N LEU A 55 -2.33 -26.89 34.27
CA LEU A 55 -1.41 -27.07 35.39
C LEU A 55 -1.69 -26.08 36.53
N SER A 56 -1.73 -26.56 37.77
CA SER A 56 -1.73 -25.72 38.96
C SER A 56 -0.32 -25.24 39.30
N TRP A 57 -0.23 -24.09 39.97
CA TRP A 57 1.06 -23.57 40.46
C TRP A 57 1.72 -24.54 41.44
N ASP A 58 0.94 -25.17 42.32
CA ASP A 58 1.45 -26.17 43.29
C ASP A 58 2.12 -27.36 42.61
N LEU A 59 1.54 -27.85 41.50
CA LEU A 59 2.12 -28.94 40.72
C LEU A 59 3.44 -28.52 40.07
N ILE A 60 3.51 -27.30 39.53
CA ILE A 60 4.72 -26.76 38.91
C ILE A 60 5.86 -26.66 39.94
N LEU A 61 5.57 -26.16 41.15
CA LEU A 61 6.56 -26.07 42.22
C LEU A 61 6.99 -27.47 42.70
N ALA A 62 6.05 -28.39 42.90
CA ALA A 62 6.35 -29.75 43.34
C ALA A 62 7.28 -30.48 42.37
N VAL A 63 7.08 -30.29 41.06
CA VAL A 63 7.96 -30.85 40.03
C VAL A 63 9.36 -30.22 40.08
N ALA A 64 9.47 -28.92 40.33
CA ALA A 64 10.77 -28.25 40.48
C ALA A 64 11.52 -28.71 41.75
N GLN A 65 10.80 -28.88 42.87
CA GLN A 65 11.36 -29.44 44.13
C GLN A 65 11.81 -30.89 43.97
N ALA A 66 11.18 -31.65 43.06
CA ALA A 66 11.56 -33.01 42.75
C ALA A 66 12.87 -33.12 41.93
N MET A 67 13.49 -32.00 41.54
CA MET A 67 14.80 -31.96 40.89
C MET A 67 15.92 -31.73 41.93
N PRO A 68 16.59 -32.79 42.43
CA PRO A 68 17.55 -32.63 43.54
C PRO A 68 18.74 -31.75 43.16
N GLU A 69 19.11 -31.77 41.88
CA GLU A 69 20.23 -31.04 41.29
C GLU A 69 19.96 -29.54 41.16
N ALA A 70 18.69 -29.14 41.16
CA ALA A 70 18.26 -27.75 41.04
C ALA A 70 18.17 -27.04 42.39
N GLY A 71 18.13 -27.78 43.51
CA GLY A 71 18.14 -27.22 44.85
C GLY A 71 16.91 -26.37 45.21
N VAL A 72 15.76 -26.63 44.58
CA VAL A 72 14.53 -25.85 44.77
C VAL A 72 13.87 -26.23 46.09
N THR A 73 13.72 -25.25 46.97
CA THR A 73 13.00 -25.37 48.25
C THR A 73 11.68 -24.60 48.22
N GLY A 74 11.63 -23.49 47.49
CA GLY A 74 10.45 -22.65 47.34
C GLY A 74 10.42 -21.88 46.01
N TRP A 75 9.46 -20.96 45.87
CA TRP A 75 9.28 -20.16 44.67
C TRP A 75 10.44 -19.17 44.42
N GLU A 76 11.16 -18.79 45.47
CA GLU A 76 12.36 -17.97 45.44
C GLU A 76 13.52 -18.60 44.64
N ASP A 77 13.50 -19.92 44.47
CA ASP A 77 14.51 -20.65 43.70
C ASP A 77 14.14 -20.79 42.21
N ILE A 78 12.97 -20.26 41.81
CA ILE A 78 12.49 -20.22 40.43
C ILE A 78 12.83 -18.86 39.81
N ASP A 79 13.64 -18.85 38.75
CA ASP A 79 13.98 -17.64 38.00
C ASP A 79 12.79 -17.19 37.14
N ARG A 80 12.25 -18.11 36.33
CA ARG A 80 11.10 -17.81 35.46
C ARG A 80 10.39 -19.06 34.96
N ILE A 81 9.15 -18.86 34.49
CA ILE A 81 8.33 -19.88 33.84
C ILE A 81 7.93 -19.42 32.43
N ASP A 82 8.20 -20.26 31.43
CA ASP A 82 7.87 -20.04 30.03
C ASP A 82 6.76 -20.99 29.57
N VAL A 83 5.56 -20.47 29.27
CA VAL A 83 4.45 -21.26 28.71
C VAL A 83 4.50 -21.22 27.18
N ARG A 84 4.47 -22.37 26.51
CA ARG A 84 4.53 -22.49 25.03
C ARG A 84 3.36 -23.33 24.48
N PRO A 85 2.14 -22.77 24.39
CA PRO A 85 0.95 -23.51 23.96
C PRO A 85 1.08 -24.14 22.57
N SER A 86 1.71 -23.43 21.63
CA SER A 86 1.96 -23.93 20.26
C SER A 86 2.90 -25.14 20.18
N LYS A 87 3.55 -25.50 21.29
CA LYS A 87 4.43 -26.68 21.40
C LYS A 87 3.93 -27.70 22.42
N GLY A 88 2.82 -27.40 23.11
CA GLY A 88 2.27 -28.24 24.17
C GLY A 88 3.12 -28.33 25.44
N ILE A 89 4.07 -27.39 25.66
CA ILE A 89 5.00 -27.48 26.80
C ILE A 89 5.00 -26.24 27.69
N LEU A 90 5.39 -26.43 28.95
CA LEU A 90 5.75 -25.40 29.92
C LEU A 90 7.20 -25.62 30.34
N LYS A 91 7.97 -24.55 30.55
CA LYS A 91 9.34 -24.66 31.06
C LYS A 91 9.50 -23.93 32.37
N VAL A 92 10.14 -24.59 33.33
CA VAL A 92 10.54 -24.01 34.62
C VAL A 92 12.04 -23.84 34.60
N ILE A 93 12.52 -22.62 34.79
CA ILE A 93 13.94 -22.30 34.87
C ILE A 93 14.26 -21.86 36.30
N THR A 94 15.25 -22.49 36.90
CA THR A 94 15.67 -22.23 38.29
C THR A 94 16.83 -21.24 38.35
N THR A 95 17.02 -20.61 39.51
CA THR A 95 18.16 -19.72 39.79
C THR A 95 19.50 -20.45 39.71
N SER A 96 19.50 -21.76 39.97
CA SER A 96 20.65 -22.67 39.80
C SER A 96 20.92 -23.06 38.33
N ARG A 97 20.16 -22.49 37.37
CA ARG A 97 20.27 -22.70 35.91
C ARG A 97 19.90 -24.09 35.43
N TRP A 98 19.00 -24.75 36.14
CA TRP A 98 18.35 -25.97 35.64
C TRP A 98 17.04 -25.62 34.95
N GLU A 99 16.75 -26.32 33.85
CA GLU A 99 15.50 -26.22 33.12
C GLU A 99 14.76 -27.56 33.22
N ALA A 100 13.50 -27.51 33.65
CA ALA A 100 12.53 -28.59 33.46
C ALA A 100 11.53 -28.22 32.36
N GLN A 101 11.32 -29.11 31.41
CA GLN A 101 10.25 -29.01 30.42
C GLN A 101 9.15 -29.99 30.78
N LEU A 102 7.92 -29.48 30.90
CA LEU A 102 6.73 -30.22 31.30
C LEU A 102 5.72 -30.26 30.16
N ALA A 103 4.97 -31.34 30.05
CA ALA A 103 3.79 -31.40 29.20
C ALA A 103 2.70 -30.47 29.76
N LEU A 104 2.15 -29.61 28.92
CA LEU A 104 1.18 -28.59 29.30
C LEU A 104 -0.20 -29.16 29.69
N ALA A 105 -0.48 -30.40 29.28
CA ALA A 105 -1.75 -31.08 29.52
C ALA A 105 -1.86 -31.62 30.96
N ASP A 106 -0.82 -32.29 31.46
CA ASP A 106 -0.85 -33.09 32.68
C ASP A 106 0.36 -32.88 33.60
N GLY A 107 1.36 -32.12 33.17
CA GLY A 107 2.54 -31.76 33.97
C GLY A 107 3.64 -32.82 33.93
N ALA A 108 3.54 -33.81 33.05
CA ALA A 108 4.55 -34.84 32.91
C ALA A 108 5.93 -34.24 32.56
N VAL A 109 6.97 -34.63 33.29
CA VAL A 109 8.35 -34.17 33.05
C VAL A 109 8.87 -34.78 31.77
N LEU A 110 9.10 -33.94 30.76
CA LEU A 110 9.63 -34.34 29.45
C LEU A 110 11.15 -34.34 29.44
N GLN A 111 11.77 -33.36 30.11
CA GLN A 111 13.22 -33.24 30.17
C GLN A 111 13.64 -32.36 31.35
N THR A 112 14.72 -32.75 32.02
CA THR A 112 15.47 -31.91 32.97
C THR A 112 16.90 -31.80 32.49
N ALA A 113 17.44 -30.57 32.41
CA ALA A 113 18.81 -30.36 31.96
C ALA A 113 19.38 -29.02 32.41
N TYR A 114 20.70 -28.98 32.59
CA TYR A 114 21.43 -27.76 32.90
C TYR A 114 21.53 -26.83 31.69
N ARG A 115 21.19 -25.56 31.88
CA ARG A 115 21.08 -24.55 30.83
C ARG A 115 22.19 -23.51 30.95
N ARG A 116 23.00 -23.37 29.90
CA ARG A 116 24.16 -22.45 29.87
C ARG A 116 23.87 -21.14 29.15
N SER A 117 22.77 -21.06 28.40
CA SER A 117 22.45 -19.88 27.59
C SER A 117 22.40 -18.59 28.41
N ASP A 118 21.83 -18.64 29.62
CA ASP A 118 21.65 -17.46 30.47
C ASP A 118 23.01 -16.99 31.03
N LEU A 119 23.90 -17.93 31.40
CA LEU A 119 25.28 -17.60 31.74
C LEU A 119 26.02 -16.95 30.55
N ILE A 120 25.86 -17.51 29.36
CA ILE A 120 26.52 -17.01 28.15
C ILE A 120 25.95 -15.63 27.78
N GLU A 121 24.67 -15.38 28.02
CA GLU A 121 24.02 -14.08 27.86
C GLU A 121 24.57 -13.05 28.84
N HIS A 122 24.72 -13.41 30.13
CA HIS A 122 25.37 -12.56 31.12
C HIS A 122 26.85 -12.28 30.79
N LEU A 123 27.55 -13.26 30.22
CA LEU A 123 28.92 -13.06 29.75
C LEU A 123 28.96 -12.15 28.50
N HIS A 124 27.95 -12.26 27.63
CA HIS A 124 27.84 -11.49 26.39
C HIS A 124 27.57 -10.00 26.65
N ASP A 125 26.66 -9.69 27.58
CA ASP A 125 26.31 -8.31 27.91
C ASP A 125 27.20 -7.70 29.00
N GLY A 126 28.11 -8.50 29.58
CA GLY A 126 29.06 -8.10 30.60
C GLY A 126 28.51 -8.11 32.03
N SER A 127 27.22 -8.42 32.24
CA SER A 127 26.59 -8.48 33.57
C SER A 127 27.16 -9.61 34.45
N PHE A 128 27.79 -10.62 33.86
CA PHE A 128 28.53 -11.65 34.60
C PHE A 128 29.58 -11.07 35.54
N PHE A 129 30.18 -9.94 35.18
CA PHE A 129 31.19 -9.25 35.98
C PHE A 129 30.60 -8.15 36.88
N GLY A 130 29.28 -8.01 36.91
CA GLY A 130 28.55 -6.98 37.64
C GLY A 130 28.24 -5.74 36.81
N ASP A 131 27.22 -5.00 37.27
CA ASP A 131 26.70 -3.80 36.61
C ASP A 131 27.76 -2.74 36.28
N PRO A 132 28.76 -2.45 37.15
CA PRO A 132 29.80 -1.48 36.80
C PRO A 132 30.58 -1.87 35.55
N ILE A 133 30.91 -3.15 35.37
CA ILE A 133 31.68 -3.60 34.20
C ILE A 133 30.81 -3.62 32.94
N LYS A 134 29.53 -4.03 33.07
CA LYS A 134 28.54 -3.92 31.98
C LYS A 134 28.43 -2.49 31.46
N TYR A 135 28.21 -1.51 32.35
CA TYR A 135 27.94 -0.14 31.96
C TYR A 135 29.18 0.70 31.65
N TRP A 136 30.33 0.44 32.28
CA TRP A 136 31.54 1.25 32.09
C TRP A 136 32.60 0.62 31.18
N ILE A 137 32.49 -0.68 30.86
CA ILE A 137 33.43 -1.36 29.97
C ILE A 137 32.71 -1.86 28.71
N PHE A 138 31.71 -2.72 28.84
CA PHE A 138 31.05 -3.36 27.69
C PHE A 138 30.24 -2.36 26.84
N LEU A 139 29.42 -1.53 27.48
CA LEU A 139 28.60 -0.53 26.77
C LEU A 139 29.48 0.52 26.03
N PRO A 140 30.49 1.16 26.67
CA PRO A 140 31.39 2.07 25.97
C PRO A 140 32.19 1.38 24.87
N ALA A 141 32.61 0.13 25.06
CA ALA A 141 33.30 -0.63 24.03
C ALA A 141 32.41 -0.87 22.80
N GLY A 142 31.12 -1.17 23.00
CA GLY A 142 30.13 -1.29 21.93
C GLY A 142 29.94 0.03 21.15
N ILE A 143 29.82 1.15 21.87
CA ILE A 143 29.69 2.49 21.26
C ILE A 143 30.94 2.85 20.45
N LEU A 144 32.13 2.61 21.01
CA LEU A 144 33.41 2.84 20.33
C LEU A 144 33.52 1.98 19.07
N LEU A 145 33.20 0.69 19.15
CA LEU A 145 33.20 -0.21 18.00
C LEU A 145 32.22 0.25 16.91
N PHE A 146 31.01 0.68 17.29
CA PHE A 146 30.03 1.22 16.35
C PHE A 146 30.55 2.48 15.64
N GLY A 147 31.19 3.39 16.38
CA GLY A 147 31.86 4.56 15.80
C GLY A 147 33.00 4.19 14.84
N LEU A 148 33.82 3.20 15.19
CA LEU A 148 34.87 2.67 14.30
C LEU A 148 34.25 2.07 13.02
N TRP A 149 33.15 1.34 13.13
CA TRP A 149 32.45 0.77 11.98
C TRP A 149 31.87 1.85 11.05
N LEU A 150 31.18 2.86 11.60
CA LEU A 150 30.63 3.98 10.83
C LEU A 150 31.74 4.78 10.13
N THR A 151 32.85 5.04 10.82
CA THR A 151 33.98 5.76 10.23
C THR A 151 34.70 4.92 9.18
N GLY A 152 34.77 3.59 9.34
CA GLY A 152 35.22 2.66 8.32
C GLY A 152 34.34 2.68 7.05
N ILE A 153 33.00 2.61 7.20
CA ILE A 153 32.05 2.72 6.08
C ILE A 153 32.17 4.06 5.37
N TYR A 154 32.27 5.16 6.13
CA TYR A 154 32.46 6.49 5.57
C TYR A 154 33.73 6.55 4.72
N LEU A 155 34.86 6.01 5.20
CA LEU A 155 36.11 5.96 4.45
C LEU A 155 36.02 5.05 3.21
N TRP A 156 35.24 3.98 3.26
CA TRP A 156 34.97 3.11 2.10
C TRP A 156 34.05 3.77 1.06
N ALA A 157 33.06 4.56 1.48
CA ALA A 157 32.12 5.25 0.61
C ALA A 157 32.67 6.56 0.02
N LEU A 158 33.61 7.22 0.71
CA LEU A 158 34.17 8.51 0.30
C LEU A 158 34.73 8.52 -1.15
N PRO A 159 35.47 7.49 -1.64
CA PRO A 159 35.98 7.44 -3.01
C PRO A 159 34.86 7.39 -4.07
N THR A 160 33.77 6.65 -3.81
CA THR A 160 32.66 6.52 -4.77
C THR A 160 31.81 7.79 -4.80
N LEU A 161 31.57 8.41 -3.64
CA LEU A 161 30.84 9.67 -3.51
C LEU A 161 31.61 10.86 -4.14
N THR A 162 32.93 10.90 -3.97
CA THR A 162 33.78 11.93 -4.59
C THR A 162 33.91 11.75 -6.11
N ARG A 163 33.96 10.51 -6.61
CA ARG A 163 33.91 10.22 -8.06
C ARG A 163 32.58 10.68 -8.69
N ARG A 164 31.44 10.45 -8.01
CA ARG A 164 30.12 10.95 -8.45
C ARG A 164 30.01 12.48 -8.43
N LYS A 165 30.62 13.15 -7.43
CA LYS A 165 30.69 14.64 -7.38
C LYS A 165 31.52 15.22 -8.52
N ARG A 166 32.68 14.61 -8.86
CA ARG A 166 33.52 15.05 -9.98
C ARG A 166 32.82 14.90 -11.33
N VAL A 167 32.07 13.81 -11.54
CA VAL A 167 31.26 13.59 -12.76
C VAL A 167 30.11 14.62 -12.85
N ARG A 168 29.45 14.94 -11.74
CA ARG A 168 28.40 15.99 -11.70
C ARG A 168 28.95 17.40 -11.93
N GLN A 169 30.14 17.73 -11.40
CA GLN A 169 30.79 19.02 -11.65
C GLN A 169 31.29 19.16 -13.08
N ALA A 170 31.80 18.08 -13.69
CA ALA A 170 32.12 18.06 -15.12
C ALA A 170 30.88 18.25 -16.01
N ALA A 171 29.75 17.63 -15.66
CA ALA A 171 28.47 17.82 -16.36
C ALA A 171 27.91 19.26 -16.19
N ALA A 172 28.09 19.88 -15.03
CA ALA A 172 27.67 21.26 -14.79
C ALA A 172 28.54 22.30 -15.52
N LEU A 173 29.85 22.03 -15.69
CA LEU A 173 30.75 22.87 -16.50
C LEU A 173 30.47 22.76 -18.00
N LEU A 174 30.00 21.60 -18.48
CA LEU A 174 29.54 21.40 -19.86
C LEU A 174 28.24 22.16 -20.18
N LEU A 175 27.39 22.45 -19.18
CA LEU A 175 26.16 23.24 -19.32
C LEU A 175 26.40 24.76 -19.36
N LEU A 176 27.59 25.22 -18.97
CA LEU A 176 27.98 26.65 -19.00
C LEU A 176 28.60 27.08 -20.35
N TRP A 177 28.66 26.18 -21.34
CA TRP A 177 29.29 26.41 -22.66
C TRP A 177 28.31 26.32 -23.84
N VAL A 178 27.01 26.56 -23.61
CA VAL A 178 26.05 26.79 -24.69
C VAL A 178 25.97 28.31 -24.95
N PRO A 179 26.31 28.81 -26.15
CA PRO A 179 26.23 30.24 -26.42
C PRO A 179 24.77 30.69 -26.47
N LEU A 180 24.48 31.72 -25.68
CA LEU A 180 23.27 32.53 -25.74
C LEU A 180 23.26 33.31 -27.06
N GLY A 181 22.38 32.92 -27.96
CA GLY A 181 22.00 33.70 -29.13
C GLY A 181 20.56 33.36 -29.49
N LEU A 182 19.62 34.19 -29.06
CA LEU A 182 18.61 34.80 -29.92
C LEU A 182 17.74 35.76 -29.09
N GLU A 183 17.61 36.96 -29.63
CA GLU A 183 16.93 38.12 -29.07
C GLU A 183 15.43 37.92 -28.88
N ALA A 184 14.92 38.54 -27.82
CA ALA A 184 13.50 38.64 -27.51
C ALA A 184 12.83 39.69 -28.41
N GLN A 185 12.10 39.24 -29.43
CA GLN A 185 11.01 40.01 -30.01
C GLN A 185 9.75 39.81 -29.17
N ARG A 186 9.34 40.88 -28.48
CA ARG A 186 8.00 41.02 -27.90
C ARG A 186 6.99 41.07 -29.05
N ALA A 187 6.29 39.96 -29.29
CA ALA A 187 5.06 39.94 -30.05
C ALA A 187 3.87 39.81 -29.08
N SER A 188 2.92 40.73 -29.22
CA SER A 188 1.62 40.78 -28.56
C SER A 188 0.88 39.45 -28.60
N ALA A 189 0.33 39.04 -27.46
CA ALA A 189 -0.58 37.91 -27.35
C ALA A 189 -1.84 38.13 -28.23
N PRO A 190 -2.26 37.15 -29.04
CA PRO A 190 -3.59 37.19 -29.65
C PRO A 190 -4.64 36.70 -28.65
N GLU A 191 -5.74 37.45 -28.55
CA GLU A 191 -6.98 37.03 -27.89
C GLU A 191 -7.50 35.69 -28.45
N PRO A 192 -8.23 34.90 -27.64
CA PRO A 192 -8.83 33.65 -28.09
C PRO A 192 -9.94 33.94 -29.12
N ARG A 193 -9.63 33.73 -30.41
CA ARG A 193 -10.66 33.67 -31.45
C ARG A 193 -11.55 32.46 -31.20
N ALA A 194 -12.84 32.74 -30.98
CA ALA A 194 -13.90 31.74 -31.04
C ALA A 194 -13.83 31.00 -32.38
N ILE A 195 -13.62 29.69 -32.32
CA ILE A 195 -13.75 28.81 -33.48
C ILE A 195 -15.25 28.52 -33.64
N THR A 196 -15.96 29.39 -34.35
CA THR A 196 -17.25 29.07 -34.95
C THR A 196 -17.00 28.32 -36.26
N SER A 197 -16.89 27.00 -36.16
CA SER A 197 -16.89 26.08 -37.29
C SER A 197 -17.63 24.79 -36.91
N THR A 198 -18.91 24.93 -36.54
CA THR A 198 -19.85 23.81 -36.51
C THR A 198 -20.33 23.53 -37.94
N ARG A 199 -19.45 22.91 -38.75
CA ARG A 199 -19.97 21.99 -39.77
C ARG A 199 -20.28 20.71 -39.01
N ALA A 200 -21.54 20.56 -38.60
CA ALA A 200 -22.04 19.32 -38.04
C ALA A 200 -21.82 18.22 -39.09
N ARG A 201 -20.72 17.48 -38.97
CA ARG A 201 -20.73 16.08 -39.42
C ARG A 201 -21.89 15.47 -38.67
N GLU A 202 -22.87 14.93 -39.37
CA GLU A 202 -23.77 13.93 -38.79
C GLU A 202 -22.88 12.86 -38.17
N THR A 203 -22.60 12.98 -36.87
CA THR A 203 -21.80 12.00 -36.16
C THR A 203 -22.69 10.80 -36.00
N ALA A 204 -22.45 9.80 -36.85
CA ALA A 204 -22.98 8.47 -36.65
C ALA A 204 -22.84 8.12 -35.17
N THR A 205 -23.94 7.66 -34.55
CA THR A 205 -23.96 7.30 -33.13
C THR A 205 -22.77 6.37 -32.84
N PRO A 206 -21.87 6.72 -31.90
CA PRO A 206 -20.70 5.91 -31.62
C PRO A 206 -21.10 4.48 -31.27
N TYR A 207 -20.40 3.50 -31.84
CA TYR A 207 -20.68 2.08 -31.58
C TYR A 207 -20.69 1.78 -30.09
N VAL A 208 -21.71 1.08 -29.63
CA VAL A 208 -21.83 0.60 -28.24
C VAL A 208 -21.88 -0.91 -28.26
N PRO A 209 -21.05 -1.60 -27.47
CA PRO A 209 -21.11 -3.05 -27.39
C PRO A 209 -22.43 -3.52 -26.76
N GLY A 210 -23.08 -4.47 -27.43
CA GLY A 210 -24.21 -5.23 -26.87
C GLY A 210 -23.72 -6.43 -26.04
N ALA A 211 -24.53 -7.49 -26.00
CA ALA A 211 -24.17 -8.75 -25.35
C ALA A 211 -22.92 -9.40 -25.97
N THR A 212 -22.78 -9.29 -27.30
CA THR A 212 -21.55 -9.66 -28.01
C THR A 212 -20.81 -8.39 -28.43
N TRP A 213 -19.53 -8.32 -28.09
CA TRP A 213 -18.68 -7.20 -28.44
C TRP A 213 -18.04 -7.45 -29.80
N GLU A 214 -18.30 -6.54 -30.75
CA GLU A 214 -17.80 -6.66 -32.12
C GLU A 214 -16.28 -6.50 -32.16
N ARG A 215 -15.64 -7.44 -32.87
CA ARG A 215 -14.21 -7.42 -33.17
C ARG A 215 -14.00 -6.97 -34.61
N ARG A 216 -13.03 -6.10 -34.82
CA ARG A 216 -12.57 -5.66 -36.15
C ARG A 216 -11.09 -5.91 -36.31
N ALA A 217 -10.68 -6.26 -37.53
CA ALA A 217 -9.27 -6.43 -37.85
C ALA A 217 -8.51 -5.12 -37.61
N PRO A 218 -7.29 -5.14 -37.01
CA PRO A 218 -6.51 -3.93 -36.75
C PRO A 218 -6.37 -3.02 -37.97
N ASN A 219 -6.07 -3.61 -39.14
CA ASN A 219 -5.88 -2.85 -40.40
C ASN A 219 -7.16 -2.11 -40.83
N ALA A 220 -8.34 -2.70 -40.63
CA ALA A 220 -9.63 -2.06 -40.92
C ALA A 220 -9.92 -0.87 -39.99
N MET A 221 -9.26 -0.84 -38.82
CA MET A 221 -9.33 0.24 -37.86
C MET A 221 -8.11 1.18 -37.97
N GLY A 222 -7.34 1.13 -39.06
CA GLY A 222 -6.17 2.00 -39.28
C GLY A 222 -5.01 1.71 -38.33
N ILE A 223 -4.89 0.48 -37.83
CA ILE A 223 -3.78 0.01 -36.98
C ILE A 223 -2.97 -1.02 -37.75
N ASP A 224 -1.66 -0.86 -37.79
CA ASP A 224 -0.75 -1.84 -38.35
C ASP A 224 -0.76 -3.14 -37.53
N SER A 225 -1.24 -4.24 -38.12
CA SER A 225 -1.38 -5.52 -37.42
C SER A 225 -0.07 -6.11 -36.92
N VAL A 226 1.04 -5.88 -37.62
CA VAL A 226 2.36 -6.45 -37.24
C VAL A 226 2.90 -5.69 -36.03
N LYS A 227 2.94 -4.37 -36.08
CA LYS A 227 3.38 -3.54 -34.95
C LYS A 227 2.51 -3.74 -33.72
N LEU A 228 1.19 -3.91 -33.90
CA LEU A 228 0.29 -4.21 -32.79
C LEU A 228 0.61 -5.56 -32.14
N ALA A 229 0.86 -6.60 -32.95
CA ALA A 229 1.24 -7.91 -32.44
C ALA A 229 2.58 -7.85 -31.68
N GLU A 230 3.57 -7.08 -32.17
CA GLU A 230 4.83 -6.84 -31.46
C GLU A 230 4.63 -6.13 -30.12
N ALA A 231 3.75 -5.13 -30.06
CA ALA A 231 3.41 -4.43 -28.81
C ALA A 231 2.77 -5.37 -27.79
N ILE A 232 1.87 -6.26 -28.24
CA ILE A 232 1.23 -7.27 -27.38
C ILE A 232 2.25 -8.30 -26.90
N ALA A 233 3.11 -8.81 -27.79
CA ALA A 233 4.18 -9.72 -27.42
C ALA A 233 5.13 -9.09 -26.38
N PHE A 234 5.43 -7.80 -26.53
CA PHE A 234 6.19 -7.04 -25.53
C PHE A 234 5.46 -6.99 -24.18
N ALA A 235 4.17 -6.68 -24.15
CA ALA A 235 3.40 -6.65 -22.90
C ALA A 235 3.39 -8.02 -22.18
N ILE A 236 3.21 -9.11 -22.92
CA ILE A 236 3.24 -10.48 -22.39
C ILE A 236 4.63 -10.83 -21.85
N ALA A 237 5.68 -10.51 -22.60
CA ALA A 237 7.07 -10.77 -22.19
C ALA A 237 7.51 -9.94 -20.96
N ARG A 238 6.82 -8.82 -20.69
CA ARG A 238 7.06 -7.95 -19.53
C ARG A 238 6.03 -8.16 -18.43
N GLU A 239 5.62 -9.40 -18.20
CA GLU A 239 4.83 -9.77 -17.02
C GLU A 239 5.50 -9.31 -15.72
N THR A 240 4.69 -8.78 -14.80
CA THR A 240 5.14 -8.42 -13.46
C THR A 240 5.67 -9.64 -12.67
N LYS A 241 6.77 -9.42 -11.96
CA LYS A 241 7.38 -10.42 -11.06
C LYS A 241 6.67 -10.55 -9.72
N ALA A 242 5.59 -9.80 -9.51
CA ALA A 242 4.75 -9.92 -8.32
C ALA A 242 4.18 -11.35 -8.22
N PRO A 243 4.11 -11.93 -7.00
CA PRO A 243 3.48 -13.23 -6.77
C PRO A 243 2.07 -13.29 -7.36
N ARG A 244 1.61 -14.51 -7.68
CA ARG A 244 0.25 -14.71 -8.17
C ARG A 244 -0.79 -14.68 -7.07
N ASP A 245 -0.42 -15.11 -5.87
CA ASP A 245 -1.24 -14.94 -4.68
C ASP A 245 -1.20 -13.46 -4.24
N MET A 246 -2.37 -12.81 -4.19
CA MET A 246 -2.44 -11.38 -3.86
C MET A 246 -2.30 -11.09 -2.37
N GLU A 247 -2.61 -12.06 -1.50
CA GLU A 247 -2.33 -11.93 -0.07
C GLU A 247 -0.82 -12.04 0.19
N GLU A 248 -0.16 -13.00 -0.46
CA GLU A 248 1.31 -13.09 -0.42
C GLU A 248 1.96 -11.82 -0.99
N ASN A 249 1.48 -11.33 -2.13
CA ASN A 249 1.99 -10.09 -2.73
C ASN A 249 1.82 -8.90 -1.78
N HIS A 250 0.68 -8.81 -1.09
CA HIS A 250 0.43 -7.79 -0.08
C HIS A 250 1.48 -7.82 1.04
N TYR A 251 1.70 -8.96 1.69
CA TYR A 251 2.68 -9.07 2.78
C TYR A 251 4.15 -8.93 2.34
N ARG A 252 4.44 -9.14 1.05
CA ARG A 252 5.76 -8.84 0.47
C ARG A 252 5.96 -7.35 0.14
N THR A 253 4.89 -6.57 0.09
CA THR A 253 4.88 -5.15 -0.28
C THR A 253 4.33 -4.29 0.86
N PHE A 254 3.06 -3.88 0.79
CA PHE A 254 2.41 -2.94 1.71
C PHE A 254 2.19 -3.53 3.11
N GLY A 255 2.10 -4.86 3.25
CA GLY A 255 1.89 -5.50 4.55
C GLY A 255 3.05 -5.34 5.54
N ARG A 256 4.17 -4.75 5.12
CA ARG A 256 5.29 -4.36 5.98
C ARG A 256 5.10 -3.01 6.66
N GLU A 257 4.13 -2.21 6.20
CA GLU A 257 3.78 -0.94 6.83
C GLU A 257 3.18 -1.19 8.23
N PRO A 258 3.27 -0.21 9.16
CA PRO A 258 2.53 -0.25 10.41
C PRO A 258 1.05 -0.49 10.13
N PHE A 259 0.40 -1.31 10.94
CA PHE A 259 -1.00 -1.71 10.69
C PHE A 259 -1.21 -2.26 9.26
N GLY A 260 -0.20 -2.90 8.68
CA GLY A 260 -0.23 -3.42 7.31
C GLY A 260 -1.06 -4.68 7.11
N GLN A 261 -1.75 -5.22 8.13
CA GLN A 261 -2.50 -6.49 7.99
C GLN A 261 -3.61 -6.36 6.94
N GLY A 262 -3.81 -7.40 6.12
CA GLY A 262 -4.97 -7.49 5.26
C GLY A 262 -6.25 -7.56 6.09
N ILE A 263 -7.26 -6.76 5.73
CA ILE A 263 -8.56 -6.72 6.43
C ILE A 263 -9.75 -6.79 5.46
N GLY A 264 -9.48 -7.04 4.19
CA GLY A 264 -10.51 -7.35 3.19
C GLY A 264 -10.07 -8.53 2.33
N PRO A 265 -10.96 -9.03 1.47
CA PRO A 265 -10.69 -10.21 0.67
C PRO A 265 -9.54 -9.99 -0.31
N PHE A 266 -8.73 -11.03 -0.50
CA PHE A 266 -7.80 -11.16 -1.62
C PHE A 266 -8.25 -12.30 -2.55
N ALA A 267 -7.83 -12.22 -3.81
CA ALA A 267 -7.95 -13.33 -4.74
C ALA A 267 -6.66 -13.42 -5.56
N PRO A 268 -6.22 -14.62 -5.96
CA PRO A 268 -5.05 -14.73 -6.83
C PRO A 268 -5.29 -13.99 -8.16
N ARG A 269 -4.23 -13.48 -8.78
CA ARG A 269 -4.29 -12.89 -10.13
C ARG A 269 -4.22 -13.93 -11.24
N GLY A 270 -4.71 -13.57 -12.42
CA GLY A 270 -4.58 -14.36 -13.64
C GLY A 270 -3.29 -14.11 -14.42
N GLU A 271 -3.29 -14.60 -15.66
CA GLU A 271 -2.26 -14.32 -16.66
C GLU A 271 -2.20 -12.82 -17.03
N PRO A 272 -1.06 -12.33 -17.55
CA PRO A 272 -1.00 -11.05 -18.25
C PRO A 272 -2.11 -10.95 -19.29
N THR A 273 -3.02 -10.01 -19.09
CA THR A 273 -4.28 -9.93 -19.81
C THR A 273 -4.46 -8.52 -20.34
N GLY A 274 -5.00 -8.40 -21.54
CA GLY A 274 -5.37 -7.09 -22.05
C GLY A 274 -6.39 -7.10 -23.16
N VAL A 275 -6.95 -5.92 -23.38
CA VAL A 275 -7.97 -5.59 -24.36
C VAL A 275 -7.61 -4.24 -24.95
N ILE A 276 -7.56 -4.14 -26.27
CA ILE A 276 -7.35 -2.89 -26.98
C ILE A 276 -8.60 -2.61 -27.80
N LEU A 277 -9.16 -1.43 -27.59
CA LEU A 277 -10.32 -0.92 -28.31
C LEU A 277 -9.94 0.30 -29.15
N ARG A 278 -10.46 0.38 -30.37
CA ARG A 278 -10.41 1.60 -31.19
C ARG A 278 -11.81 1.91 -31.72
N GLY A 279 -12.28 3.14 -31.53
CA GLY A 279 -13.66 3.53 -31.90
C GLY A 279 -14.76 2.74 -31.18
N GLY A 280 -14.42 2.06 -30.09
CA GLY A 280 -15.32 1.13 -29.37
C GLY A 280 -15.29 -0.33 -29.83
N TYR A 281 -14.59 -0.66 -30.92
CA TYR A 281 -14.46 -2.04 -31.40
C TYR A 281 -13.24 -2.73 -30.81
N ILE A 282 -13.33 -4.04 -30.57
CA ILE A 282 -12.16 -4.82 -30.15
C ILE A 282 -11.22 -4.96 -31.35
N VAL A 283 -9.99 -4.49 -31.21
CA VAL A 283 -8.93 -4.69 -32.22
C VAL A 283 -7.95 -5.78 -31.81
N ALA A 284 -7.74 -5.97 -30.51
CA ALA A 284 -6.94 -7.07 -29.98
C ALA A 284 -7.32 -7.42 -28.54
N SER A 285 -7.04 -8.66 -28.15
CA SER A 285 -7.12 -9.11 -26.76
C SER A 285 -6.17 -10.29 -26.56
N TRP A 286 -5.68 -10.49 -25.34
CA TRP A 286 -4.80 -11.61 -24.96
C TRP A 286 -5.00 -11.98 -23.48
N GLY A 287 -4.47 -13.14 -23.08
CA GLY A 287 -4.61 -13.65 -21.72
C GLY A 287 -6.02 -14.16 -21.44
N GLU A 288 -6.57 -13.77 -20.29
CA GLU A 288 -7.87 -14.23 -19.78
C GLU A 288 -8.86 -13.06 -19.56
N PRO A 289 -9.36 -12.38 -20.61
CA PRO A 289 -10.20 -11.18 -20.46
C PRO A 289 -11.47 -11.36 -19.63
N ASP A 290 -12.02 -12.58 -19.58
CA ASP A 290 -13.23 -12.93 -18.83
C ASP A 290 -12.98 -13.18 -17.34
N ARG A 291 -11.72 -13.40 -16.94
CA ARG A 291 -11.36 -13.67 -15.54
C ARG A 291 -11.64 -12.46 -14.66
N VAL A 292 -12.30 -12.71 -13.54
CA VAL A 292 -12.51 -11.69 -12.50
C VAL A 292 -11.25 -11.63 -11.63
N ASP A 293 -10.60 -10.47 -11.64
CA ASP A 293 -9.38 -10.19 -10.88
C ASP A 293 -9.60 -8.93 -10.04
N MET A 294 -8.93 -8.87 -8.89
CA MET A 294 -8.77 -7.64 -8.14
C MET A 294 -8.09 -6.57 -9.00
N THR A 295 -8.67 -5.37 -9.10
CA THR A 295 -8.12 -4.25 -9.88
C THR A 295 -7.48 -3.15 -9.01
N HIS A 296 -7.38 -3.42 -7.70
CA HIS A 296 -6.75 -2.55 -6.71
C HIS A 296 -7.26 -1.10 -6.81
N SER A 297 -6.36 -0.13 -7.00
CA SER A 297 -6.72 1.30 -6.99
C SER A 297 -7.62 1.77 -8.14
N VAL A 298 -7.82 0.99 -9.20
CA VAL A 298 -8.84 1.35 -10.22
C VAL A 298 -10.24 1.48 -9.58
N THR A 299 -10.48 0.79 -8.46
CA THR A 299 -11.67 0.96 -7.59
C THR A 299 -12.01 2.43 -7.30
N LYS A 300 -11.00 3.26 -7.06
CA LYS A 300 -11.17 4.69 -6.74
C LYS A 300 -11.82 5.47 -7.90
N SER A 301 -11.66 5.02 -9.14
CA SER A 301 -12.30 5.63 -10.30
C SER A 301 -13.81 5.35 -10.32
N PHE A 302 -14.23 4.16 -9.89
CA PHE A 302 -15.65 3.84 -9.68
C PHE A 302 -16.23 4.61 -8.49
N LEU A 303 -15.44 4.80 -7.43
CA LEU A 303 -15.82 5.68 -6.33
C LEU A 303 -16.04 7.13 -6.80
N SER A 304 -15.13 7.68 -7.61
CA SER A 304 -15.31 9.00 -8.24
C SER A 304 -16.60 9.06 -9.08
N ALA A 305 -16.91 8.03 -9.87
CA ALA A 305 -18.16 7.99 -10.63
C ALA A 305 -19.40 8.06 -9.72
N VAL A 306 -19.40 7.34 -8.59
CA VAL A 306 -20.51 7.37 -7.61
C VAL A 306 -20.65 8.70 -6.90
N VAL A 307 -19.54 9.39 -6.60
CA VAL A 307 -19.57 10.76 -6.08
C VAL A 307 -20.11 11.72 -7.14
N GLY A 308 -19.70 11.56 -8.40
CA GLY A 308 -20.21 12.37 -9.51
C GLY A 308 -21.70 12.22 -9.72
N LEU A 309 -22.22 10.99 -9.63
CA LEU A 309 -23.66 10.72 -9.69
C LEU A 309 -24.44 11.37 -8.54
N ALA A 310 -23.85 11.45 -7.34
CA ALA A 310 -24.44 12.15 -6.20
C ALA A 310 -24.47 13.66 -6.43
N ALA A 311 -23.38 14.23 -6.95
CA ALA A 311 -23.31 15.65 -7.30
C ALA A 311 -24.30 16.01 -8.42
N ASP A 312 -24.39 15.19 -9.48
CA ASP A 312 -25.33 15.39 -10.59
C ASP A 312 -26.81 15.30 -10.15
N ARG A 313 -27.09 14.61 -9.05
CA ARG A 313 -28.44 14.49 -8.45
C ARG A 313 -28.71 15.52 -7.35
N GLY A 314 -27.77 16.41 -7.06
CA GLY A 314 -27.90 17.41 -6.00
C GLY A 314 -27.86 16.83 -4.59
N LEU A 315 -27.43 15.58 -4.41
CA LEU A 315 -27.17 15.01 -3.09
C LEU A 315 -25.89 15.60 -2.47
N ILE A 316 -24.96 16.02 -3.33
CA ILE A 316 -23.83 16.90 -3.00
C ILE A 316 -24.09 18.18 -3.79
N GLY A 317 -24.33 19.31 -3.11
CA GLY A 317 -24.67 20.57 -3.78
C GLY A 317 -23.51 21.13 -4.60
N SER A 318 -22.32 21.14 -4.01
CA SER A 318 -21.07 21.49 -4.67
C SER A 318 -19.89 20.68 -4.11
N VAL A 319 -18.88 20.44 -4.94
CA VAL A 319 -17.63 19.81 -4.49
C VAL A 319 -16.83 20.69 -3.54
N ASP A 320 -17.08 22.00 -3.54
CA ASP A 320 -16.45 22.97 -2.64
C ASP A 320 -17.14 23.06 -1.27
N GLU A 321 -18.26 22.35 -1.08
CA GLU A 321 -18.94 22.30 0.21
C GLU A 321 -18.13 21.48 1.23
N LEU A 322 -18.20 21.92 2.48
CA LEU A 322 -17.62 21.20 3.60
C LEU A 322 -18.36 19.88 3.82
N VAL A 323 -17.63 18.77 3.83
CA VAL A 323 -18.21 17.42 3.87
C VAL A 323 -19.06 17.24 5.12
N TRP A 324 -18.54 17.65 6.28
CA TRP A 324 -19.17 17.46 7.59
C TRP A 324 -20.60 18.00 7.69
N ARG A 325 -20.96 19.04 6.92
CA ARG A 325 -22.32 19.64 6.93
C ARG A 325 -23.41 18.67 6.49
N SER A 326 -23.04 17.63 5.75
CA SER A 326 -23.94 16.58 5.24
C SER A 326 -23.81 15.26 6.01
N GLN A 327 -23.07 15.25 7.12
CA GLN A 327 -22.68 14.03 7.81
C GLN A 327 -23.14 14.05 9.27
N ALA A 328 -23.33 12.86 9.83
CA ALA A 328 -23.61 12.66 11.24
C ALA A 328 -22.70 11.54 11.78
N PRO A 329 -22.47 11.48 13.10
CA PRO A 329 -21.80 10.34 13.72
C PRO A 329 -22.47 9.02 13.30
N THR A 330 -21.68 8.12 12.75
CA THR A 330 -22.15 6.86 12.15
C THR A 330 -22.05 5.74 13.16
N TYR A 331 -23.16 5.05 13.45
CA TYR A 331 -23.15 3.92 14.38
C TYR A 331 -22.44 2.72 13.75
N LEU A 332 -21.43 2.19 14.44
CA LEU A 332 -20.73 0.97 14.02
C LEU A 332 -21.64 -0.24 14.22
N LEU A 333 -21.75 -1.10 13.20
CA LEU A 333 -22.50 -2.34 13.36
C LEU A 333 -21.73 -3.26 14.33
N ARG A 334 -22.38 -3.62 15.43
CA ARG A 334 -21.82 -4.54 16.42
C ARG A 334 -22.42 -5.93 16.19
N LEU A 335 -21.75 -6.73 15.36
CA LEU A 335 -22.17 -8.11 15.04
C LEU A 335 -22.15 -9.02 16.27
N THR A 336 -21.31 -8.71 17.25
CA THR A 336 -21.25 -9.41 18.55
C THR A 336 -21.40 -8.39 19.67
N ALA A 337 -22.49 -8.48 20.44
CA ALA A 337 -22.57 -7.80 21.73
C ALA A 337 -21.60 -8.47 22.71
N PRO A 338 -20.79 -7.72 23.49
CA PRO A 338 -20.05 -8.30 24.60
C PRO A 338 -21.04 -8.97 25.55
N ALA A 339 -20.73 -10.19 26.01
CA ALA A 339 -21.58 -10.89 26.98
C ALA A 339 -21.70 -10.13 28.32
N GLU A 340 -20.67 -9.36 28.66
CA GLU A 340 -20.56 -8.60 29.90
C GLU A 340 -20.83 -7.10 29.68
N PRO A 341 -21.87 -6.52 30.32
CA PRO A 341 -22.11 -5.08 30.34
C PRO A 341 -20.88 -4.30 30.83
N GLY A 342 -20.61 -3.13 30.22
CA GLY A 342 -19.54 -2.24 30.69
C GLY A 342 -18.11 -2.58 30.23
N THR A 343 -17.89 -3.71 29.56
CA THR A 343 -16.56 -4.11 29.03
C THR A 343 -15.91 -3.12 28.05
N ARG A 344 -16.69 -2.18 27.51
CA ARG A 344 -16.24 -1.10 26.61
C ARG A 344 -16.61 0.28 27.15
N PHE A 345 -16.71 0.42 28.46
CA PHE A 345 -16.95 1.72 29.10
C PHE A 345 -15.88 2.74 28.65
N GLY A 346 -16.31 3.88 28.12
CA GLY A 346 -15.42 4.91 27.58
C GLY A 346 -15.08 4.78 26.09
N GLU A 347 -15.41 3.67 25.43
CA GLU A 347 -15.25 3.55 23.96
C GLU A 347 -16.48 4.13 23.23
N SER A 348 -16.24 4.95 22.21
CA SER A 348 -17.32 5.45 21.35
C SER A 348 -17.94 4.31 20.53
N MET A 349 -19.27 4.26 20.51
CA MET A 349 -20.02 3.39 19.59
C MET A 349 -20.19 4.00 18.19
N PHE A 350 -19.84 5.27 18.04
CA PHE A 350 -20.00 6.02 16.81
C PHE A 350 -18.64 6.36 16.21
N LEU A 351 -18.55 6.26 14.87
CA LEU A 351 -17.51 6.90 14.09
C LEU A 351 -17.93 8.34 13.79
N ASP A 352 -17.11 9.31 14.18
CA ASP A 352 -17.25 10.68 13.71
C ASP A 352 -15.94 11.16 13.07
N PRO A 353 -15.77 10.92 11.74
CA PRO A 353 -14.57 11.33 11.02
C PRO A 353 -14.36 12.86 10.98
N TRP A 354 -15.33 13.67 11.42
CA TRP A 354 -15.35 15.10 11.19
C TRP A 354 -15.21 15.94 12.47
N ALA A 355 -15.07 15.27 13.62
CA ALA A 355 -15.13 15.91 14.93
C ALA A 355 -13.96 16.88 15.22
N THR A 356 -12.82 16.76 14.52
CA THR A 356 -11.66 17.62 14.80
C THR A 356 -11.78 19.00 14.14
N PRO A 357 -11.17 20.05 14.72
CA PRO A 357 -11.12 21.38 14.09
C PRO A 357 -10.50 21.38 12.70
N HIS A 358 -9.59 20.45 12.41
CA HIS A 358 -9.01 20.30 11.07
C HIS A 358 -10.00 19.63 10.11
N ASN A 359 -10.57 18.48 10.51
CA ASN A 359 -11.42 17.69 9.62
C ASN A 359 -12.71 18.42 9.22
N CYS A 360 -13.21 19.35 10.03
CA CYS A 360 -14.38 20.18 9.70
C CYS A 360 -14.09 21.27 8.65
N THR A 361 -12.84 21.41 8.17
CA THR A 361 -12.46 22.31 7.07
C THR A 361 -12.37 21.61 5.71
N ILE A 362 -12.55 20.29 5.67
CA ILE A 362 -12.37 19.46 4.47
C ILE A 362 -13.60 19.57 3.56
N THR A 363 -13.37 19.79 2.26
CA THR A 363 -14.39 19.78 1.20
C THR A 363 -14.39 18.46 0.45
N TRP A 364 -15.41 18.21 -0.36
CA TRP A 364 -15.44 17.04 -1.24
C TRP A 364 -14.30 17.08 -2.27
N ASP A 365 -13.97 18.25 -2.81
CA ASP A 365 -12.83 18.45 -3.74
C ASP A 365 -11.51 18.06 -3.08
N HIS A 366 -11.29 18.45 -1.81
CA HIS A 366 -10.10 18.04 -1.06
C HIS A 366 -9.97 16.52 -0.92
N LEU A 367 -11.07 15.81 -0.67
CA LEU A 367 -11.06 14.34 -0.62
C LEU A 367 -10.79 13.75 -2.01
N LEU A 368 -11.52 14.21 -3.03
CA LEU A 368 -11.38 13.76 -4.42
C LEU A 368 -9.94 13.93 -4.93
N ARG A 369 -9.26 15.02 -4.58
CA ARG A 369 -7.89 15.29 -5.01
C ARG A 369 -6.81 14.68 -4.11
N GLN A 370 -7.21 14.04 -3.02
CA GLN A 370 -6.30 13.54 -1.98
C GLN A 370 -5.39 14.65 -1.39
N THR A 371 -5.99 15.81 -1.12
CA THR A 371 -5.32 16.98 -0.52
C THR A 371 -5.93 17.38 0.82
N SER A 372 -6.76 16.53 1.42
CA SER A 372 -7.49 16.85 2.66
C SER A 372 -6.63 16.93 3.91
N ASP A 373 -5.49 16.23 3.91
CA ASP A 373 -4.70 15.96 5.11
C ASP A 373 -5.54 15.42 6.29
N TRP A 374 -6.63 14.69 5.99
CA TRP A 374 -7.57 14.18 6.99
C TRP A 374 -6.83 13.39 8.08
N GLU A 375 -7.18 13.67 9.33
CA GLU A 375 -6.57 13.04 10.50
C GLU A 375 -7.51 12.06 11.19
N GLY A 376 -6.98 10.92 11.62
CA GLY A 376 -7.73 9.96 12.42
C GLY A 376 -7.44 8.50 12.07
N THR A 377 -8.37 7.65 12.49
CA THR A 377 -8.33 6.20 12.29
C THR A 377 -9.66 5.75 11.72
N LEU A 378 -9.63 4.94 10.66
CA LEU A 378 -10.82 4.34 10.10
C LEU A 378 -10.57 2.84 9.84
N TRP A 379 -11.52 1.99 10.24
CA TRP A 379 -11.41 0.53 10.11
C TRP A 379 -10.16 -0.07 10.76
N GLY A 380 -9.66 0.56 11.84
CA GLY A 380 -8.44 0.14 12.53
C GLY A 380 -7.14 0.53 11.81
N LYS A 381 -7.21 1.35 10.76
CA LYS A 381 -6.06 1.90 10.04
C LYS A 381 -5.91 3.38 10.35
N HIS A 382 -4.74 3.76 10.87
CA HIS A 382 -4.41 5.17 11.07
C HIS A 382 -4.04 5.82 9.74
N GLU A 383 -4.43 7.07 9.54
CA GLU A 383 -4.09 7.81 8.31
C GLU A 383 -2.59 7.82 8.02
N TRP A 384 -1.75 8.02 9.04
CA TRP A 384 -0.29 8.06 8.90
C TRP A 384 0.35 6.70 8.60
N ALA A 385 -0.40 5.61 8.75
CA ALA A 385 0.11 4.25 8.60
C ALA A 385 0.14 3.77 7.14
N ASP A 386 -0.60 4.43 6.25
CA ASP A 386 -0.48 4.21 4.80
C ASP A 386 0.67 5.06 4.26
N ARG A 387 1.70 4.42 3.70
CA ARG A 387 2.94 5.07 3.22
C ARG A 387 3.56 5.97 4.29
N PRO A 388 3.90 5.43 5.47
CA PRO A 388 4.37 6.21 6.61
C PRO A 388 5.67 6.96 6.30
N ALA A 389 5.89 8.09 6.98
CA ALA A 389 7.15 8.81 6.92
C ALA A 389 8.33 7.92 7.36
N ALA A 390 9.52 8.14 6.80
CA ALA A 390 10.70 7.34 7.15
C ALA A 390 11.11 7.45 8.63
N ASP A 391 10.84 8.60 9.26
CA ASP A 391 11.11 8.84 10.68
C ASP A 391 9.87 8.49 11.52
N ALA A 392 9.94 7.33 12.20
CA ALA A 392 8.86 6.83 13.03
C ALA A 392 8.49 7.74 14.21
N SER A 393 9.40 8.61 14.66
CA SER A 393 9.11 9.55 15.75
C SER A 393 8.08 10.63 15.36
N THR A 394 7.86 10.81 14.06
CA THR A 394 6.96 11.84 13.52
C THR A 394 5.54 11.34 13.23
N TRP A 395 5.32 10.02 13.23
CA TRP A 395 4.06 9.42 12.76
C TRP A 395 2.81 9.97 13.44
N THR A 396 2.86 10.16 14.77
CA THR A 396 1.72 10.67 15.56
C THR A 396 1.82 12.16 15.90
N THR A 397 2.93 12.82 15.53
CA THR A 397 3.25 14.20 15.95
C THR A 397 3.45 15.16 14.79
N ARG A 398 3.34 14.68 13.54
CA ARG A 398 3.51 15.52 12.36
C ARG A 398 2.58 16.73 12.37
N PRO A 399 3.04 17.90 11.92
CA PRO A 399 2.18 19.07 11.76
C PRO A 399 1.11 18.80 10.71
N ARG A 400 -0.09 19.35 10.95
CA ARG A 400 -1.21 19.29 10.01
C ARG A 400 -1.05 20.37 8.94
N ALA A 401 -1.11 19.97 7.68
CA ALA A 401 -1.18 20.89 6.56
C ALA A 401 -2.63 21.36 6.39
N LYS A 402 -2.82 22.62 5.99
CA LYS A 402 -4.14 23.11 5.59
C LYS A 402 -4.68 22.26 4.44
N ALA A 403 -5.96 21.88 4.50
CA ALA A 403 -6.61 21.17 3.41
C ALA A 403 -6.44 21.93 2.07
N GLY A 404 -6.10 21.19 1.01
CA GLY A 404 -5.75 21.72 -0.31
C GLY A 404 -4.26 22.03 -0.50
N ALA A 405 -3.46 22.16 0.56
CA ALA A 405 -2.07 22.64 0.46
C ALA A 405 -1.06 21.57 0.05
N THR A 406 -1.29 20.31 0.42
CA THR A 406 -0.38 19.19 0.14
C THR A 406 -1.14 18.02 -0.44
N TYR A 407 -0.46 17.20 -1.24
CA TYR A 407 -1.00 15.96 -1.81
C TYR A 407 -0.38 14.77 -1.11
N GLU A 408 -1.20 13.77 -0.83
CA GLU A 408 -0.74 12.48 -0.33
C GLU A 408 -1.68 11.37 -0.80
N TYR A 409 -1.14 10.38 -1.52
CA TYR A 409 -1.91 9.23 -1.95
C TYR A 409 -2.13 8.29 -0.75
N ASN A 410 -3.35 8.26 -0.19
CA ASN A 410 -3.69 7.65 1.09
C ASN A 410 -5.09 6.98 1.08
N ASP A 411 -5.13 5.65 1.23
CA ASP A 411 -6.33 4.82 1.18
C ASP A 411 -7.24 4.99 2.41
N VAL A 412 -6.71 5.40 3.58
CA VAL A 412 -7.58 5.72 4.73
C VAL A 412 -8.48 6.90 4.38
N ARG A 413 -7.93 7.95 3.78
CA ARG A 413 -8.68 9.15 3.38
C ARG A 413 -9.67 8.86 2.26
N VAL A 414 -9.31 7.96 1.35
CA VAL A 414 -10.22 7.46 0.31
C VAL A 414 -11.38 6.66 0.93
N ASN A 415 -11.12 5.85 1.96
CA ASN A 415 -12.17 5.11 2.68
C ASN A 415 -13.08 6.05 3.48
N VAL A 416 -12.57 7.18 3.98
CA VAL A 416 -13.40 8.24 4.57
C VAL A 416 -14.36 8.84 3.53
N LEU A 417 -13.89 9.07 2.29
CA LEU A 417 -14.79 9.47 1.18
C LEU A 417 -15.84 8.40 0.87
N ALA A 418 -15.46 7.12 0.86
CA ALA A 418 -16.40 6.02 0.65
C ALA A 418 -17.49 5.97 1.75
N LEU A 419 -17.13 6.17 3.01
CA LEU A 419 -18.09 6.31 4.11
C LEU A 419 -18.99 7.54 3.91
N ALA A 420 -18.41 8.69 3.61
CA ALA A 420 -19.15 9.94 3.44
C ALA A 420 -20.20 9.86 2.33
N VAL A 421 -19.82 9.31 1.17
CA VAL A 421 -20.72 9.18 0.02
C VAL A 421 -21.77 8.08 0.26
N THR A 422 -21.46 7.04 1.06
CA THR A 422 -22.45 6.05 1.52
C THR A 422 -23.54 6.70 2.36
N ASN A 423 -23.17 7.61 3.28
CA ASN A 423 -24.12 8.35 4.11
C ASN A 423 -25.02 9.28 3.28
N VAL A 424 -24.47 9.91 2.24
CA VAL A 424 -25.25 10.77 1.33
C VAL A 424 -26.22 9.98 0.48
N TRP A 425 -25.77 8.84 -0.09
CA TRP A 425 -26.66 7.96 -0.85
C TRP A 425 -27.68 7.22 0.00
N ARG A 426 -27.37 7.04 1.29
CA ARG A 426 -28.14 6.21 2.23
C ARG A 426 -28.36 4.79 1.68
N ARG A 427 -27.41 4.27 0.90
CA ARG A 427 -27.49 2.98 0.19
C ARG A 427 -26.11 2.34 0.06
N PRO A 428 -26.00 1.01 -0.01
CA PRO A 428 -24.76 0.35 -0.38
C PRO A 428 -24.27 0.84 -1.76
N LEU A 429 -23.03 1.34 -1.83
CA LEU A 429 -22.48 1.88 -3.08
C LEU A 429 -22.43 0.87 -4.25
N PRO A 430 -22.26 -0.46 -4.04
CA PRO A 430 -22.35 -1.42 -5.14
C PRO A 430 -23.70 -1.39 -5.85
N GLU A 431 -24.81 -1.16 -5.13
CA GLU A 431 -26.14 -1.06 -5.75
C GLU A 431 -26.27 0.20 -6.60
N VAL A 432 -25.79 1.33 -6.07
CA VAL A 432 -25.77 2.61 -6.78
C VAL A 432 -24.94 2.50 -8.05
N LEU A 433 -23.75 1.90 -7.96
CA LEU A 433 -22.88 1.68 -9.10
C LEU A 433 -23.50 0.72 -10.12
N HIS A 434 -24.14 -0.35 -9.66
CA HIS A 434 -24.87 -1.29 -10.53
C HIS A 434 -25.94 -0.57 -11.34
N GLU A 435 -26.90 0.06 -10.65
CA GLU A 435 -28.09 0.68 -11.24
C GLU A 435 -27.73 1.83 -12.20
N PHE A 436 -26.79 2.69 -11.80
CA PHE A 436 -26.56 3.93 -12.52
C PHE A 436 -25.37 3.91 -13.46
N VAL A 437 -24.47 2.93 -13.39
CA VAL A 437 -23.30 2.84 -14.26
C VAL A 437 -23.19 1.49 -14.94
N MET A 438 -23.04 0.41 -14.16
CA MET A 438 -22.60 -0.88 -14.68
C MET A 438 -23.68 -1.56 -15.53
N GLU A 439 -24.94 -1.54 -15.08
CA GLU A 439 -26.06 -2.04 -15.90
C GLU A 439 -26.25 -1.20 -17.17
N PRO A 440 -26.32 0.15 -17.11
CA PRO A 440 -26.44 0.97 -18.32
C PRO A 440 -25.33 0.79 -19.36
N ILE A 441 -24.08 0.51 -18.95
CA ILE A 441 -22.98 0.22 -19.88
C ILE A 441 -22.95 -1.24 -20.34
N GLY A 442 -23.90 -2.07 -19.89
CA GLY A 442 -23.96 -3.49 -20.24
C GLY A 442 -22.81 -4.31 -19.65
N ALA A 443 -22.30 -3.92 -18.48
CA ALA A 443 -21.30 -4.70 -17.76
C ALA A 443 -21.90 -6.03 -17.28
N SER A 444 -21.05 -7.03 -17.11
CA SER A 444 -21.47 -8.36 -16.65
C SER A 444 -22.01 -8.32 -15.21
N ARG A 445 -22.65 -9.42 -14.77
CA ARG A 445 -23.03 -9.62 -13.36
C ARG A 445 -21.90 -10.19 -12.50
N SER A 446 -20.69 -10.36 -13.06
CA SER A 446 -19.58 -11.06 -12.40
C SER A 446 -18.74 -10.16 -11.50
N TRP A 447 -18.77 -8.85 -11.69
CA TRP A 447 -18.00 -7.91 -10.87
C TRP A 447 -18.53 -7.84 -9.43
N ARG A 448 -17.63 -7.56 -8.48
CA ARG A 448 -17.95 -7.36 -7.06
C ARG A 448 -17.16 -6.17 -6.53
N TRP A 449 -17.80 -5.33 -5.72
CA TRP A 449 -17.12 -4.28 -4.98
C TRP A 449 -17.25 -4.56 -3.49
N ASN A 450 -16.15 -5.00 -2.90
CA ASN A 450 -16.12 -5.47 -1.52
C ASN A 450 -15.61 -4.39 -0.56
N GLY A 451 -16.17 -4.38 0.65
CA GLY A 451 -15.61 -3.66 1.80
C GLY A 451 -14.50 -4.44 2.50
N TYR A 452 -14.02 -3.87 3.60
CA TYR A 452 -13.25 -4.61 4.60
C TYR A 452 -14.20 -5.42 5.50
N ASP A 453 -13.67 -6.47 6.11
CA ASP A 453 -14.43 -7.39 6.98
C ASP A 453 -15.03 -6.67 8.19
N ASN A 454 -14.37 -5.60 8.65
CA ASN A 454 -14.81 -4.76 9.77
C ASN A 454 -15.49 -3.43 9.33
N ALA A 455 -15.75 -3.22 8.04
CA ALA A 455 -16.34 -1.98 7.51
C ALA A 455 -17.88 -2.03 7.47
N TRP A 456 -18.51 -2.38 8.59
CA TRP A 456 -19.97 -2.46 8.70
C TRP A 456 -20.54 -1.37 9.60
N ILE A 457 -21.59 -0.70 9.12
CA ILE A 457 -22.31 0.35 9.84
C ILE A 457 -23.80 0.01 9.94
N THR A 458 -24.48 0.63 10.88
CA THR A 458 -25.95 0.69 10.87
C THR A 458 -26.37 1.99 10.21
N LEU A 459 -27.04 1.90 9.07
CA LEU A 459 -27.56 3.03 8.32
C LEU A 459 -29.07 2.86 8.24
N ASP A 460 -29.84 3.76 8.85
CA ASP A 460 -31.31 3.70 8.85
C ASP A 460 -31.88 2.40 9.42
N GLY A 461 -31.25 1.90 10.48
CA GLY A 461 -31.65 0.68 11.17
C GLY A 461 -31.26 -0.63 10.46
N ARG A 462 -30.54 -0.57 9.34
CA ARG A 462 -30.09 -1.76 8.60
C ARG A 462 -28.56 -1.84 8.50
N PRO A 463 -28.00 -3.07 8.50
CA PRO A 463 -26.58 -3.28 8.31
C PRO A 463 -26.19 -2.91 6.87
N VAL A 464 -25.18 -2.06 6.73
CA VAL A 464 -24.60 -1.68 5.44
C VAL A 464 -23.09 -1.85 5.51
N GLN A 465 -22.52 -2.62 4.59
CA GLN A 465 -21.08 -2.66 4.42
C GLN A 465 -20.65 -1.43 3.63
N VAL A 466 -19.75 -0.63 4.22
CA VAL A 466 -19.04 0.42 3.51
C VAL A 466 -17.94 -0.24 2.68
N VAL A 467 -17.99 -0.04 1.37
CA VAL A 467 -16.97 -0.55 0.46
C VAL A 467 -15.62 0.09 0.73
N SER A 468 -14.52 -0.62 0.46
CA SER A 468 -13.21 0.01 0.45
C SER A 468 -13.05 0.78 -0.86
N GLY A 469 -12.62 2.04 -0.78
CA GLY A 469 -12.45 2.88 -1.96
C GLY A 469 -11.21 2.51 -2.78
N GLY A 470 -10.28 1.74 -2.19
CA GLY A 470 -9.13 1.13 -2.84
C GLY A 470 -8.92 -0.33 -2.41
N GLY A 471 -7.79 -0.90 -2.82
CA GLY A 471 -7.43 -2.30 -2.55
C GLY A 471 -6.13 -2.46 -1.76
N HIS A 472 -5.72 -1.45 -0.97
CA HIS A 472 -4.42 -1.43 -0.27
C HIS A 472 -4.28 -2.51 0.80
N TRP A 473 -5.36 -2.86 1.52
CA TRP A 473 -5.38 -3.95 2.52
C TRP A 473 -6.37 -5.07 2.16
N GLY A 474 -6.53 -5.35 0.86
CA GLY A 474 -7.59 -6.23 0.33
C GLY A 474 -8.86 -5.45 -0.05
N GLY A 475 -9.95 -6.16 -0.37
CA GLY A 475 -11.22 -5.55 -0.74
C GLY A 475 -11.22 -4.87 -2.12
N GLY A 476 -12.08 -3.88 -2.29
CA GLY A 476 -12.17 -3.08 -3.52
C GLY A 476 -12.88 -3.82 -4.65
N MET A 477 -12.61 -3.41 -5.89
CA MET A 477 -13.26 -3.91 -7.09
C MET A 477 -12.58 -5.18 -7.63
N PHE A 478 -13.40 -6.20 -7.87
CA PHE A 478 -13.07 -7.45 -8.55
C PHE A 478 -13.86 -7.45 -9.85
N ILE A 479 -13.16 -7.42 -10.99
CA ILE A 479 -13.79 -7.13 -12.29
C ILE A 479 -12.96 -7.73 -13.43
N ASN A 480 -13.62 -8.13 -14.50
CA ASN A 480 -12.99 -8.65 -15.70
C ASN A 480 -12.47 -7.52 -16.62
N ALA A 481 -11.66 -7.86 -17.62
CA ALA A 481 -11.05 -6.86 -18.49
C ALA A 481 -12.07 -6.20 -19.43
N TRP A 482 -13.13 -6.91 -19.82
CA TRP A 482 -14.19 -6.37 -20.66
C TRP A 482 -14.95 -5.25 -19.96
N ASP A 483 -15.36 -5.44 -18.71
CA ASP A 483 -16.12 -4.46 -17.96
C ASP A 483 -15.26 -3.23 -17.58
N LEU A 484 -13.95 -3.43 -17.35
CA LEU A 484 -12.99 -2.33 -17.27
C LEU A 484 -12.92 -1.53 -18.59
N ALA A 485 -12.91 -2.22 -19.73
CA ALA A 485 -12.85 -1.58 -21.03
C ALA A 485 -14.15 -0.81 -21.35
N ARG A 486 -15.32 -1.30 -20.88
CA ARG A 486 -16.60 -0.57 -20.94
C ARG A 486 -16.54 0.71 -20.11
N PHE A 487 -16.01 0.64 -18.89
CA PHE A 487 -15.80 1.83 -18.07
C PHE A 487 -14.83 2.81 -18.73
N GLY A 488 -13.73 2.34 -19.33
CA GLY A 488 -12.80 3.17 -20.10
C GLY A 488 -13.44 3.85 -21.31
N LEU A 489 -14.35 3.17 -22.02
CA LEU A 489 -15.13 3.78 -23.10
C LEU A 489 -16.09 4.85 -22.59
N LEU A 490 -16.74 4.61 -21.45
CA LEU A 490 -17.62 5.60 -20.81
C LEU A 490 -16.85 6.88 -20.48
N THR A 491 -15.64 6.75 -19.90
CA THR A 491 -14.81 7.91 -19.55
C THR A 491 -14.21 8.59 -20.78
N GLN A 492 -13.77 7.83 -21.78
CA GLN A 492 -13.35 8.35 -23.09
C GLN A 492 -14.42 9.21 -23.74
N ARG A 493 -15.68 8.77 -23.66
CA ARG A 493 -16.86 9.43 -24.25
C ARG A 493 -17.50 10.45 -23.31
N ARG A 494 -16.76 10.94 -22.33
CA ARG A 494 -17.20 12.00 -21.40
C ARG A 494 -18.56 11.71 -20.76
N GLY A 495 -18.75 10.45 -20.36
CA GLY A 495 -19.96 9.98 -19.69
C GLY A 495 -21.12 9.62 -20.60
N VAL A 496 -20.95 9.61 -21.92
CA VAL A 496 -22.00 9.21 -22.87
C VAL A 496 -21.85 7.74 -23.27
N TRP A 497 -22.95 6.98 -23.16
CA TRP A 497 -23.07 5.61 -23.62
C TRP A 497 -24.23 5.50 -24.63
N GLY A 498 -23.90 5.39 -25.91
CA GLY A 498 -24.87 5.44 -26.99
C GLY A 498 -25.53 6.81 -27.05
N SER A 499 -26.85 6.86 -26.90
CA SER A 499 -27.61 8.12 -26.78
C SER A 499 -27.80 8.59 -25.33
N ARG A 500 -27.38 7.81 -24.33
CA ARG A 500 -27.65 8.10 -22.93
C ARG A 500 -26.43 8.75 -22.26
N ARG A 501 -26.65 9.84 -21.53
CA ARG A 501 -25.65 10.40 -20.61
C ARG A 501 -25.75 9.70 -19.25
N ILE A 502 -24.67 9.05 -18.85
CA ILE A 502 -24.52 8.30 -17.61
C ILE A 502 -23.81 9.14 -16.55
N LEU A 503 -22.69 9.77 -16.93
CA LEU A 503 -21.98 10.75 -16.11
C LEU A 503 -22.06 12.13 -16.77
N SER A 504 -22.18 13.20 -15.98
CA SER A 504 -22.15 14.54 -16.56
C SER A 504 -20.80 14.84 -17.18
N GLU A 505 -20.81 15.58 -18.29
CA GLU A 505 -19.57 16.07 -18.90
C GLU A 505 -18.80 16.98 -17.94
N ARG A 506 -19.52 17.76 -17.14
CA ARG A 506 -18.96 18.58 -16.07
C ARG A 506 -18.12 17.73 -15.10
N TRP A 507 -18.65 16.60 -14.63
CA TRP A 507 -17.91 15.72 -13.73
C TRP A 507 -16.64 15.15 -14.36
N VAL A 508 -16.74 14.68 -15.61
CA VAL A 508 -15.55 14.18 -16.34
C VAL A 508 -14.53 15.29 -16.54
N GLN A 509 -14.95 16.50 -16.91
CA GLN A 509 -14.07 17.64 -17.08
C GLN A 509 -13.35 18.01 -15.77
N GLN A 510 -14.07 18.08 -14.65
CA GLN A 510 -13.46 18.33 -13.34
C GLN A 510 -12.47 17.21 -12.95
N SER A 511 -12.83 15.96 -13.23
CA SER A 511 -11.97 14.81 -12.95
C SER A 511 -10.65 14.85 -13.73
N LEU A 512 -10.63 15.51 -14.89
CA LEU A 512 -9.45 15.71 -15.74
C LEU A 512 -8.65 16.99 -15.43
N THR A 513 -9.03 17.75 -14.39
CA THR A 513 -8.29 18.94 -13.99
C THR A 513 -7.10 18.58 -13.09
N PRO A 514 -5.88 19.09 -13.38
CA PRO A 514 -4.71 18.91 -12.52
C PRO A 514 -4.96 19.34 -11.07
N THR A 515 -4.55 18.49 -10.13
CA THR A 515 -4.49 18.84 -8.71
C THR A 515 -3.30 19.76 -8.45
N GLY A 516 -3.51 20.90 -7.76
CA GLY A 516 -2.47 21.92 -7.54
C GLY A 516 -1.13 21.36 -7.07
N PRO A 517 -1.06 20.69 -5.90
CA PRO A 517 0.18 20.08 -5.40
C PRO A 517 0.64 18.81 -6.15
N GLN A 518 -0.19 18.23 -7.02
CA GLN A 518 0.16 17.03 -7.82
C GLN A 518 -0.48 17.10 -9.22
N PRO A 519 0.14 17.80 -10.19
CA PRO A 519 -0.51 18.08 -11.48
C PRO A 519 -0.83 16.85 -12.36
N THR A 520 -0.24 15.69 -12.07
CA THR A 520 -0.54 14.43 -12.76
C THR A 520 -1.72 13.65 -12.15
N TYR A 521 -2.41 14.23 -11.15
CA TYR A 521 -3.53 13.59 -10.46
C TYR A 521 -4.80 14.42 -10.57
N GLY A 522 -5.88 13.80 -11.03
CA GLY A 522 -7.23 14.37 -11.13
C GLY A 522 -8.12 14.01 -9.95
N TYR A 523 -9.42 13.85 -10.19
CA TYR A 523 -10.34 13.34 -9.15
C TYR A 523 -10.17 11.85 -8.96
N MET A 524 -9.77 11.46 -7.76
CA MET A 524 -9.42 10.09 -7.45
C MET A 524 -8.46 9.58 -8.52
N ASN A 525 -8.58 8.32 -8.90
CA ASN A 525 -7.59 7.59 -9.69
C ASN A 525 -7.72 7.88 -11.19
N TRP A 526 -7.91 9.15 -11.54
CA TRP A 526 -7.77 9.73 -12.87
C TRP A 526 -6.36 10.33 -12.96
N PHE A 527 -5.39 9.51 -13.39
CA PHE A 527 -4.03 9.97 -13.62
C PHE A 527 -3.95 10.69 -14.96
N LEU A 528 -3.37 11.89 -14.96
CA LEU A 528 -3.35 12.81 -16.08
C LEU A 528 -1.98 12.83 -16.74
N ASN A 529 -1.97 12.88 -18.07
CA ASN A 529 -0.74 13.02 -18.84
C ASN A 529 -0.54 14.46 -19.37
N THR A 530 -1.14 15.47 -18.73
CA THR A 530 -1.21 16.87 -19.21
C THR A 530 0.15 17.47 -19.61
N ASN A 531 1.21 17.14 -18.87
CA ASN A 531 2.57 17.60 -19.13
C ASN A 531 3.47 16.50 -19.74
N ARG A 532 2.90 15.36 -20.14
CA ARG A 532 3.58 14.16 -20.62
C ARG A 532 4.64 13.60 -19.66
N ALA A 533 4.60 13.96 -18.38
CA ALA A 533 5.59 13.51 -17.40
C ALA A 533 5.38 12.06 -16.97
N TRP A 534 4.12 11.59 -16.93
CA TRP A 534 3.82 10.21 -16.57
C TRP A 534 4.05 9.26 -17.76
N MET A 535 3.59 9.64 -18.96
CA MET A 535 3.59 8.80 -20.16
C MET A 535 4.13 9.63 -21.34
N PRO A 536 5.46 9.83 -21.42
CA PRO A 536 6.08 10.64 -22.48
C PRO A 536 5.67 10.24 -23.89
N SER A 537 5.47 8.95 -24.17
CA SER A 537 5.11 8.46 -25.50
C SER A 537 3.64 8.72 -25.87
N ALA A 538 2.79 9.03 -24.89
CA ALA A 538 1.36 9.28 -25.09
C ALA A 538 1.03 10.78 -25.29
N PRO A 539 -0.11 11.10 -25.91
CA PRO A 539 -0.63 12.47 -26.02
C PRO A 539 -0.85 13.14 -24.66
N ALA A 540 -0.83 14.47 -24.65
CA ALA A 540 -1.01 15.26 -23.42
C ALA A 540 -2.43 15.16 -22.84
N ASN A 541 -3.44 14.95 -23.69
CA ASN A 541 -4.83 14.74 -23.26
C ASN A 541 -5.15 13.28 -22.90
N ALA A 542 -4.16 12.39 -22.96
CA ALA A 542 -4.33 11.03 -22.46
C ALA A 542 -4.41 11.00 -20.94
N PHE A 543 -5.12 10.01 -20.42
CA PHE A 543 -5.25 9.78 -18.99
C PHE A 543 -5.39 8.28 -18.73
N GLY A 544 -5.35 7.89 -17.46
CA GLY A 544 -5.56 6.50 -17.10
C GLY A 544 -6.06 6.27 -15.70
N HIS A 545 -6.57 5.07 -15.48
CA HIS A 545 -6.92 4.53 -14.18
C HIS A 545 -5.95 3.41 -13.84
N VAL A 546 -5.19 3.56 -12.76
CA VAL A 546 -4.05 2.69 -12.45
C VAL A 546 -4.23 2.00 -11.11
N GLY A 547 -4.15 0.68 -11.12
CA GLY A 547 -4.09 -0.17 -9.92
C GLY A 547 -2.71 -0.78 -9.73
N ASN A 548 -2.44 -1.29 -8.53
CA ASN A 548 -1.23 -2.06 -8.22
C ASN A 548 -1.08 -3.26 -9.19
N GLY A 549 0.15 -3.72 -9.42
CA GLY A 549 0.44 -4.73 -10.44
C GLY A 549 0.17 -4.24 -11.87
N THR A 550 0.05 -2.92 -12.05
CA THR A 550 -0.26 -2.25 -13.31
C THR A 550 -1.55 -2.79 -13.92
N ASN A 551 -2.62 -2.75 -13.14
CA ASN A 551 -3.98 -2.83 -13.67
C ASN A 551 -4.32 -1.46 -14.27
N LEU A 552 -4.07 -1.28 -15.57
CA LEU A 552 -4.20 0.00 -16.26
C LEU A 552 -5.41 -0.01 -17.19
N VAL A 553 -6.28 0.99 -17.04
CA VAL A 553 -7.22 1.42 -18.08
C VAL A 553 -6.70 2.74 -18.64
N PHE A 554 -6.02 2.69 -19.78
CA PHE A 554 -5.48 3.85 -20.49
C PHE A 554 -6.50 4.36 -21.51
N VAL A 555 -6.63 5.68 -21.60
CA VAL A 555 -7.56 6.35 -22.49
C VAL A 555 -6.83 7.46 -23.24
N ALA A 556 -6.91 7.41 -24.57
CA ALA A 556 -6.40 8.44 -25.46
C ALA A 556 -7.55 8.91 -26.38
N PRO A 557 -8.26 10.00 -25.98
CA PRO A 557 -9.51 10.40 -26.62
C PRO A 557 -9.39 10.70 -28.12
N ASP A 558 -8.38 11.45 -28.53
CA ASP A 558 -8.21 11.86 -29.94
C ASP A 558 -7.86 10.70 -30.86
N GLN A 559 -7.31 9.62 -30.31
CA GLN A 559 -6.99 8.38 -31.02
C GLN A 559 -8.15 7.38 -30.99
N GLU A 560 -9.26 7.74 -30.34
CA GLU A 560 -10.40 6.87 -30.05
C GLU A 560 -9.97 5.54 -29.43
N LEU A 561 -8.91 5.57 -28.62
CA LEU A 561 -8.22 4.39 -28.09
C LEU A 561 -8.52 4.19 -26.59
N VAL A 562 -8.89 2.97 -26.23
CA VAL A 562 -8.95 2.49 -24.84
C VAL A 562 -8.13 1.22 -24.74
N ILE A 563 -7.25 1.14 -23.75
CA ILE A 563 -6.42 -0.05 -23.51
C ILE A 563 -6.62 -0.48 -22.06
N VAL A 564 -7.04 -1.73 -21.88
CA VAL A 564 -6.90 -2.43 -20.61
C VAL A 564 -5.66 -3.31 -20.71
N VAL A 565 -4.72 -3.14 -19.79
CA VAL A 565 -3.57 -4.04 -19.63
C VAL A 565 -3.39 -4.33 -18.16
N ARG A 566 -3.15 -5.59 -17.82
CA ARG A 566 -3.01 -6.08 -16.45
C ARG A 566 -1.71 -6.85 -16.31
N TRP A 567 -1.07 -6.72 -15.16
CA TRP A 567 0.07 -7.55 -14.77
C TRP A 567 1.32 -7.35 -15.65
N ILE A 568 1.51 -6.14 -16.19
CA ILE A 568 2.75 -5.70 -16.86
C ILE A 568 3.67 -5.01 -15.85
N GLU A 569 4.99 -5.08 -16.05
CA GLU A 569 5.95 -4.33 -15.23
C GLU A 569 5.71 -2.81 -15.34
N ASN A 570 5.71 -2.11 -14.20
CA ASN A 570 5.44 -0.67 -14.14
C ASN A 570 6.38 0.16 -15.04
N GLY A 571 7.66 -0.22 -15.12
CA GLY A 571 8.65 0.46 -15.97
C GLY A 571 8.47 0.23 -17.48
N ALA A 572 7.64 -0.73 -17.89
CA ALA A 572 7.41 -1.07 -19.30
C ALA A 572 6.16 -0.39 -19.89
N ILE A 573 5.38 0.34 -19.08
CA ILE A 573 4.10 0.94 -19.51
C ILE A 573 4.30 1.93 -20.66
N ASP A 574 5.21 2.90 -20.52
CA ASP A 574 5.38 3.94 -21.53
C ASP A 574 5.83 3.35 -22.88
N GLU A 575 6.77 2.40 -22.84
CA GLU A 575 7.25 1.71 -24.04
C GLU A 575 6.13 0.89 -24.71
N PHE A 576 5.35 0.14 -23.93
CA PHE A 576 4.20 -0.60 -24.47
C PHE A 576 3.22 0.33 -25.17
N LEU A 577 2.86 1.44 -24.54
CA LEU A 577 1.89 2.38 -25.09
C LEU A 577 2.44 3.14 -26.29
N GLY A 578 3.73 3.50 -26.25
CA GLY A 578 4.44 4.06 -27.40
C GLY A 578 4.41 3.12 -28.61
N ARG A 579 4.62 1.81 -28.39
CA ARG A 579 4.51 0.79 -29.45
C ARG A 579 3.09 0.69 -30.01
N VAL A 580 2.06 0.67 -29.16
CA VAL A 580 0.65 0.65 -29.63
C VAL A 580 0.30 1.92 -30.40
N LEU A 581 0.69 3.09 -29.90
CA LEU A 581 0.44 4.37 -30.57
C LEU A 581 1.19 4.47 -31.90
N ALA A 582 2.42 3.97 -32.00
CA ALA A 582 3.17 3.91 -33.25
C ALA A 582 2.61 2.91 -34.27
N ALA A 583 1.72 2.01 -33.86
CA ALA A 583 0.98 1.13 -34.76
C ALA A 583 -0.22 1.84 -35.41
N ILE A 584 -0.70 2.95 -34.84
CA ILE A 584 -1.80 3.73 -35.42
C ILE A 584 -1.26 4.51 -36.63
N ARG A 585 -1.83 4.24 -37.81
CA ARG A 585 -1.53 5.00 -39.01
C ARG A 585 -2.15 6.40 -38.88
N THR A 586 -1.34 7.44 -38.99
CA THR A 586 -1.82 8.81 -39.20
C THR A 586 -2.23 8.95 -40.65
N ASN A 587 -3.50 9.26 -40.90
CA ASN A 587 -3.99 9.63 -42.22
C ASN A 587 -3.39 10.95 -42.68
#